data_AF-A0A6B2EEU4-F1
#
_entry.id   AF-A0A6B2EEU4-F1
#
_cell.length_a   1.000
_cell.length_b   1.000
_cell.length_c   1.000
_cell.angle_alpha   90.00
_cell.angle_beta   90.00
_cell.angle_gamma   90.00
#
_symmetry.space_group_name_H-M   'P 1'
#
loop_
_entity.id
_entity.type
_entity.pdbx_description
1 polymer ?
#
loop_
_entity_poly.entity_id
_entity_poly.type
_entity_poly.pdbx_seq_one_letter_code
_entity_poly.pdbx_strand_id
1 'polypeptide(L)'
;NFAKIMSEAIENRNAEVKAKKEAKNAYKSRYESRKRANYEAPSSELSEEKKACLENFVRIKRKKSVILLGYSGKNYYGMQRNPDVQTVEEELLSAMLKHNWITADAYKLPQSIGFQRAARTDKGVSAVRQLVSLKLPLDLNVAALNSDLPREIRVFAVKTVTQGFNSKNDCMARTYTYTLPTIALSNHAGKEASMDTYRVPMDILQRFRCLLKVFEGTKNHHNFTIKKEYLDPSSNRYILSFTCDDPFVIDGVEFAVLRVKGQSFMMHQIRKMIGLTLSIIRGHSDSKVLEAAFSAVKMNIPRAPGLGLVLDTLHYDRYNRRYGSDGIHTPLLWDEYEEEIQKFIREEIHPIITGTEIKDKPILEWLEYLSTHDFSDKLTEDTESNDE
;
A
#
# COMPACT_ATOMS: atom_id res chain seq x y z
N ASN A 1 45.86 12.72 -17.36
CA ASN A 1 45.78 11.42 -16.64
C ASN A 1 44.34 10.88 -16.47
N PHE A 2 43.33 11.41 -17.19
CA PHE A 2 41.92 11.01 -17.05
C PHE A 2 41.51 9.87 -18.01
N ALA A 3 42.07 9.86 -19.23
CA ALA A 3 41.81 8.83 -20.23
C ALA A 3 42.27 7.42 -19.79
N LYS A 4 43.37 7.34 -19.03
CA LYS A 4 43.90 6.07 -18.51
C LYS A 4 42.97 5.47 -17.44
N ILE A 5 42.45 6.30 -16.55
CA ILE A 5 41.48 5.91 -15.50
C ILE A 5 40.16 5.41 -16.11
N MET A 6 39.66 6.08 -17.15
CA MET A 6 38.45 5.65 -17.86
C MET A 6 38.66 4.33 -18.62
N SER A 7 39.84 4.12 -19.21
CA SER A 7 40.18 2.85 -19.88
C SER A 7 40.19 1.69 -18.88
N GLU A 8 40.86 1.86 -17.74
CA GLU A 8 40.89 0.85 -16.67
C GLU A 8 39.50 0.57 -16.09
N ALA A 9 38.64 1.58 -15.94
CA ALA A 9 37.27 1.40 -15.47
C ALA A 9 36.40 0.60 -16.45
N ILE A 10 36.59 0.82 -17.76
CA ILE A 10 35.88 0.07 -18.82
C ILE A 10 36.36 -1.38 -18.87
N GLU A 11 37.67 -1.62 -18.77
CA GLU A 11 38.25 -2.97 -18.72
C GLU A 11 37.77 -3.76 -17.51
N ASN A 12 37.75 -3.14 -16.33
CA ASN A 12 37.22 -3.76 -15.11
C ASN A 12 35.73 -4.11 -15.23
N ARG A 13 34.93 -3.22 -15.83
CA ARG A 13 33.50 -3.47 -16.05
C ARG A 13 33.26 -4.60 -17.06
N ASN A 14 34.09 -4.69 -18.10
CA ASN A 14 34.03 -5.77 -19.08
C ASN A 14 34.47 -7.11 -18.47
N ALA A 15 35.48 -7.10 -17.60
CA ALA A 15 35.90 -8.28 -16.84
C ALA A 15 34.80 -8.78 -15.90
N GLU A 16 34.12 -7.89 -15.17
CA GLU A 16 32.98 -8.25 -14.32
C GLU A 16 31.81 -8.86 -15.10
N VAL A 17 31.49 -8.29 -16.27
CA VAL A 17 30.42 -8.81 -17.14
C VAL A 17 30.78 -10.20 -17.68
N LYS A 18 32.05 -10.40 -18.05
CA LYS A 18 32.56 -11.71 -18.51
C LYS A 18 32.51 -12.75 -17.39
N ALA A 19 32.97 -12.41 -16.19
CA ALA A 19 32.92 -13.27 -15.01
C ALA A 19 31.48 -13.66 -14.64
N LYS A 20 30.52 -12.72 -14.69
CA LYS A 20 29.09 -13.01 -14.47
C LYS A 20 28.51 -13.95 -15.54
N LYS A 21 28.95 -13.82 -16.79
CA LYS A 21 28.51 -14.69 -17.90
C LYS A 21 29.07 -16.11 -17.76
N GLU A 22 30.34 -16.24 -17.37
CA GLU A 22 31.00 -17.51 -17.10
C GLU A 22 30.38 -18.23 -15.88
N ALA A 23 30.10 -17.50 -14.80
CA ALA A 23 29.41 -18.05 -13.62
C ALA A 23 28.00 -18.56 -13.96
N LYS A 24 27.26 -17.84 -14.82
CA LYS A 24 25.94 -18.26 -15.29
C LYS A 24 26.00 -19.51 -16.16
N ASN A 25 27.02 -19.62 -17.02
CA ASN A 25 27.24 -20.80 -17.86
C ASN A 25 27.68 -22.01 -17.03
N ALA A 26 28.55 -21.82 -16.04
CA ALA A 26 28.98 -22.87 -15.10
C ALA A 26 27.79 -23.38 -14.27
N TYR A 27 26.91 -22.48 -13.81
CA TYR A 27 25.67 -22.86 -13.12
C TYR A 27 24.75 -23.68 -14.03
N LYS A 28 24.55 -23.24 -15.28
CA LYS A 28 23.70 -23.95 -16.25
C LYS A 28 24.25 -25.34 -16.59
N SER A 29 25.57 -25.46 -16.77
CA SER A 29 26.25 -26.75 -16.97
C SER A 29 26.07 -27.69 -15.78
N ARG A 30 26.32 -27.21 -14.54
CA ARG A 30 26.08 -28.01 -13.32
C ARG A 30 24.63 -28.44 -13.17
N TYR A 31 23.68 -27.58 -13.52
CA TYR A 31 22.25 -27.88 -13.51
C TYR A 31 21.90 -28.97 -14.53
N GLU A 32 22.42 -28.90 -15.75
CA GLU A 32 22.21 -29.89 -16.80
C GLU A 32 22.90 -31.23 -16.48
N SER A 33 24.10 -31.22 -15.88
CA SER A 33 24.78 -32.43 -15.38
C SER A 33 24.00 -33.10 -14.25
N ARG A 34 23.46 -32.34 -13.28
CA ARG A 34 22.57 -32.88 -12.23
C ARG A 34 21.27 -33.43 -12.82
N LYS A 35 20.72 -32.79 -13.84
CA LYS A 35 19.52 -33.26 -14.54
C LYS A 35 19.79 -34.56 -15.29
N ARG A 36 20.96 -34.73 -15.92
CA ARG A 36 21.38 -35.99 -16.57
C ARG A 36 21.67 -37.10 -15.56
N ALA A 37 22.34 -36.79 -14.46
CA ALA A 37 22.57 -37.75 -13.37
C ALA A 37 21.26 -38.28 -12.74
N ASN A 38 20.21 -37.45 -12.69
CA ASN A 38 18.87 -37.87 -12.27
C ASN A 38 18.10 -38.69 -13.32
N TYR A 39 18.52 -38.68 -14.60
CA TYR A 39 17.90 -39.46 -15.69
C TYR A 39 18.61 -40.80 -15.93
N GLU A 40 19.90 -40.91 -15.57
CA GLU A 40 20.72 -42.12 -15.77
C GLU A 40 20.87 -42.98 -14.50
N ALA A 41 20.27 -42.59 -13.37
CA ALA A 41 20.21 -43.46 -12.20
C ALA A 41 19.43 -44.74 -12.56
N PRO A 42 20.01 -45.93 -12.39
CA PRO A 42 19.32 -47.18 -12.69
C PRO A 42 18.07 -47.26 -11.81
N SER A 43 16.97 -47.72 -12.40
CA SER A 43 15.71 -47.99 -11.73
C SER A 43 15.88 -49.13 -10.71
N SER A 44 16.48 -48.84 -9.57
CA SER A 44 16.31 -49.64 -8.37
C SER A 44 14.97 -49.28 -7.74
N GLU A 45 14.22 -50.31 -7.39
CA GLU A 45 12.82 -50.25 -6.98
C GLU A 45 12.57 -49.13 -5.97
N LEU A 46 11.82 -48.10 -6.41
CA LEU A 46 11.27 -47.08 -5.53
C LEU A 46 10.38 -47.76 -4.49
N SER A 47 10.63 -47.49 -3.20
CA SER A 47 9.79 -48.00 -2.10
C SER A 47 8.32 -47.66 -2.33
N GLU A 48 7.42 -48.55 -1.91
CA GLU A 48 5.96 -48.37 -2.07
C GLU A 48 5.47 -47.04 -1.51
N GLU A 49 6.11 -46.52 -0.46
CA GLU A 49 5.85 -45.19 0.11
C GLU A 49 6.15 -44.04 -0.85
N LYS A 50 7.23 -44.11 -1.64
CA LYS A 50 7.56 -43.10 -2.66
C LYS A 50 6.63 -43.19 -3.86
N LYS A 51 6.22 -44.40 -4.26
CA LYS A 51 5.22 -44.60 -5.33
C LYS A 51 3.86 -44.03 -4.91
N ALA A 52 3.40 -44.31 -3.69
CA ALA A 52 2.16 -43.74 -3.14
C ALA A 52 2.22 -42.20 -3.01
N CYS A 53 3.39 -41.64 -2.67
CA CYS A 53 3.59 -40.18 -2.67
C CYS A 53 3.53 -39.57 -4.08
N LEU A 54 4.07 -40.25 -5.10
CA LEU A 54 4.10 -39.79 -6.50
C LEU A 54 2.75 -39.96 -7.21
N GLU A 55 1.98 -41.01 -6.89
CA GLU A 55 0.67 -41.30 -7.49
C GLU A 55 -0.39 -40.24 -7.16
N ASN A 56 -0.25 -39.52 -6.05
CA ASN A 56 -1.15 -38.44 -5.65
C ASN A 56 -0.68 -37.02 -6.04
N PHE A 57 0.45 -36.87 -6.73
CA PHE A 57 0.98 -35.56 -7.13
C PHE A 57 0.28 -35.01 -8.38
N VAL A 58 -0.94 -34.50 -8.22
CA VAL A 58 -1.60 -33.72 -9.29
C VAL A 58 -0.79 -32.45 -9.54
N ARG A 59 -0.08 -32.41 -10.67
CA ARG A 59 0.70 -31.23 -11.06
C ARG A 59 -0.23 -30.10 -11.53
N ILE A 60 -0.65 -29.25 -10.60
CA ILE A 60 -1.46 -28.07 -10.90
C ILE A 60 -0.62 -27.05 -11.68
N LYS A 61 -1.06 -26.71 -12.89
CA LYS A 61 -0.41 -25.68 -13.72
C LYS A 61 -0.67 -24.31 -13.12
N ARG A 62 0.38 -23.63 -12.67
CA ARG A 62 0.30 -22.28 -12.09
C ARG A 62 0.77 -21.22 -13.08
N LYS A 63 0.08 -20.09 -13.15
CA LYS A 63 0.51 -18.88 -13.88
C LYS A 63 0.68 -17.71 -12.92
N LYS A 64 1.48 -16.72 -13.31
CA LYS A 64 1.58 -15.47 -12.57
C LYS A 64 0.27 -14.72 -12.77
N SER A 65 -0.37 -14.38 -11.66
CA SER A 65 -1.68 -13.73 -11.63
C SER A 65 -1.63 -12.55 -10.67
N VAL A 66 -2.58 -11.65 -10.85
CA VAL A 66 -2.89 -10.55 -9.95
C VAL A 66 -4.30 -10.73 -9.41
N ILE A 67 -4.50 -10.40 -8.14
CA ILE A 67 -5.81 -10.40 -7.49
C ILE A 67 -6.12 -8.95 -7.14
N LEU A 68 -7.32 -8.50 -7.53
CA LEU A 68 -7.93 -7.26 -7.10
C LEU A 68 -8.82 -7.55 -5.89
N LEU A 69 -8.55 -6.87 -4.79
CA LEU A 69 -9.32 -6.99 -3.55
C LEU A 69 -9.55 -5.64 -2.88
N GLY A 70 -10.64 -5.57 -2.12
CA GLY A 70 -10.96 -4.50 -1.19
C GLY A 70 -11.09 -5.06 0.22
N TYR A 71 -10.80 -4.24 1.22
CA TYR A 71 -10.99 -4.58 2.62
C TYR A 71 -11.24 -3.36 3.50
N SER A 72 -12.04 -3.54 4.55
CA SER A 72 -12.11 -2.61 5.68
C SER A 72 -10.97 -2.90 6.65
N GLY A 73 -10.19 -1.87 7.00
CA GLY A 73 -9.01 -2.01 7.86
C GLY A 73 -9.31 -2.06 9.36
N LYS A 74 -10.54 -1.77 9.80
CA LYS A 74 -10.90 -1.49 11.21
C LYS A 74 -10.43 -2.56 12.20
N ASN A 75 -10.60 -3.83 11.86
CA ASN A 75 -10.27 -4.97 12.73
C ASN A 75 -8.92 -5.63 12.40
N TYR A 76 -8.09 -4.99 11.57
CA TYR A 76 -6.85 -5.58 11.08
C TYR A 76 -5.63 -4.72 11.40
N TYR A 77 -4.53 -5.39 11.72
CA TYR A 77 -3.21 -4.78 11.97
C TYR A 77 -2.46 -4.53 10.64
N GLY A 78 -3.20 -4.09 9.63
CA GLY A 78 -2.70 -3.78 8.30
C GLY A 78 -2.77 -4.94 7.31
N MET A 79 -2.18 -4.70 6.13
CA MET A 79 -2.21 -5.65 5.01
C MET A 79 -1.28 -6.84 5.22
N GLN A 80 -0.04 -6.58 5.64
CA GLN A 80 1.02 -7.58 5.63
C GLN A 80 0.99 -8.43 6.91
N ARG A 81 1.19 -9.74 6.77
CA ARG A 81 1.32 -10.67 7.89
C ARG A 81 2.42 -10.24 8.86
N ASN A 82 2.04 -10.11 10.12
CA ASN A 82 2.90 -9.95 11.29
C ASN A 82 2.56 -11.06 12.31
N PRO A 83 3.49 -11.47 13.19
CA PRO A 83 3.23 -12.45 14.24
C PRO A 83 2.11 -12.01 15.17
N ASP A 84 1.29 -12.97 15.63
CA ASP A 84 0.31 -12.82 16.72
C ASP A 84 -0.81 -11.77 16.50
N VAL A 85 -0.96 -11.24 15.28
CA VAL A 85 -2.00 -10.26 14.94
C VAL A 85 -2.77 -10.65 13.68
N GLN A 86 -4.04 -10.28 13.64
CA GLN A 86 -4.90 -10.53 12.48
C GLN A 86 -4.58 -9.52 11.36
N THR A 87 -4.36 -10.03 10.14
CA THR A 87 -3.99 -9.22 8.97
C THR A 87 -4.75 -9.69 7.73
N VAL A 88 -4.93 -8.81 6.76
CA VAL A 88 -5.67 -9.13 5.53
C VAL A 88 -4.97 -10.24 4.74
N GLU A 89 -3.63 -10.25 4.71
CA GLU A 89 -2.85 -11.28 4.04
C GLU A 89 -2.98 -12.66 4.71
N GLU A 90 -3.13 -12.71 6.04
CA GLU A 90 -3.40 -13.97 6.77
C GLU A 90 -4.71 -14.61 6.30
N GLU A 91 -5.80 -13.84 6.28
CA GLU A 91 -7.12 -14.29 5.85
C GLU A 91 -7.10 -14.78 4.40
N LEU A 92 -6.49 -13.98 3.51
CA LEU A 92 -6.39 -14.31 2.09
C LEU A 92 -5.61 -15.60 1.86
N LEU A 93 -4.47 -15.78 2.53
CA LEU A 93 -3.64 -16.98 2.38
C LEU A 93 -4.29 -18.21 3.02
N SER A 94 -4.98 -18.05 4.16
CA SER A 94 -5.70 -19.13 4.82
C SER A 94 -6.85 -19.66 3.97
N ALA A 95 -7.65 -18.77 3.37
CA ALA A 95 -8.70 -19.15 2.42
C ALA A 95 -8.14 -19.85 1.18
N MET A 96 -7.01 -19.38 0.63
CA MET A 96 -6.35 -20.06 -0.50
C MET A 96 -5.79 -21.44 -0.15
N LEU A 97 -5.30 -21.63 1.07
CA LEU A 97 -4.80 -22.91 1.55
C LEU A 97 -5.95 -23.91 1.68
N LYS A 98 -7.10 -23.49 2.22
CA LYS A 98 -8.31 -24.31 2.36
C LYS A 98 -8.80 -24.88 1.02
N HIS A 99 -8.69 -24.11 -0.06
CA HIS A 99 -9.03 -24.56 -1.42
C HIS A 99 -7.90 -25.28 -2.17
N ASN A 100 -6.75 -25.54 -1.53
CA ASN A 100 -5.55 -26.15 -2.15
C ASN A 100 -4.98 -25.35 -3.34
N TRP A 101 -5.27 -24.05 -3.45
CA TRP A 101 -4.68 -23.21 -4.50
C TRP A 101 -3.22 -22.88 -4.22
N ILE A 102 -2.84 -22.84 -2.94
CA ILE A 102 -1.46 -22.77 -2.47
C ILE A 102 -1.11 -23.99 -1.62
N THR A 103 0.17 -24.34 -1.55
CA THR A 103 0.66 -25.44 -0.70
C THR A 103 0.89 -24.96 0.73
N ALA A 104 0.98 -25.88 1.70
CA ALA A 104 1.35 -25.54 3.08
C ALA A 104 2.72 -24.83 3.17
N ASP A 105 3.68 -25.22 2.32
CA ASP A 105 4.98 -24.54 2.23
C ASP A 105 4.85 -23.10 1.70
N ALA A 106 3.97 -22.89 0.72
CA ALA A 106 3.69 -21.57 0.18
C ALA A 106 2.92 -20.69 1.17
N TYR A 107 2.06 -21.28 2.00
CA TYR A 107 1.41 -20.58 3.09
C TYR A 107 2.41 -20.11 4.16
N LYS A 108 3.39 -20.95 4.53
CA LYS A 108 4.47 -20.57 5.46
C LYS A 108 5.43 -19.54 4.87
N LEU A 109 5.79 -19.71 3.59
CA LEU A 109 6.70 -18.83 2.87
C LEU A 109 6.04 -18.33 1.55
N PRO A 110 5.21 -17.27 1.60
CA PRO A 110 4.51 -16.74 0.43
C PRO A 110 5.44 -16.28 -0.70
N GLN A 111 6.71 -15.98 -0.39
CA GLN A 111 7.74 -15.63 -1.36
C GLN A 111 8.03 -16.78 -2.34
N SER A 112 7.82 -18.04 -1.94
CA SER A 112 8.02 -19.22 -2.80
C SER A 112 7.10 -19.24 -4.03
N ILE A 113 5.89 -18.67 -3.90
CA ILE A 113 4.93 -18.47 -5.00
C ILE A 113 5.01 -17.05 -5.58
N GLY A 114 6.03 -16.28 -5.19
CA GLY A 114 6.23 -14.91 -5.64
C GLY A 114 5.13 -13.96 -5.19
N PHE A 115 4.55 -14.16 -4.01
CA PHE A 115 3.56 -13.27 -3.42
C PHE A 115 4.14 -11.87 -3.20
N GLN A 116 3.46 -10.85 -3.71
CA GLN A 116 3.80 -9.44 -3.58
C GLN A 116 2.51 -8.64 -3.42
N ARG A 117 2.55 -7.59 -2.61
CA ARG A 117 1.46 -6.63 -2.41
C ARG A 117 1.86 -5.26 -2.93
N ALA A 118 0.94 -4.57 -3.60
CA ALA A 118 1.23 -3.30 -4.23
C ALA A 118 1.38 -2.14 -3.22
N ALA A 119 0.60 -2.19 -2.15
CA ALA A 119 0.68 -1.27 -1.03
C ALA A 119 0.68 -2.03 0.30
N ARG A 120 1.46 -1.54 1.26
CA ARG A 120 1.37 -1.92 2.68
C ARG A 120 0.51 -0.86 3.33
N THR A 121 -0.69 -1.21 3.76
CA THR A 121 -1.54 -0.31 4.55
C THR A 121 -1.23 -0.52 6.03
N ASP A 122 -1.18 0.58 6.78
CA ASP A 122 -0.99 0.57 8.23
C ASP A 122 -2.22 -0.02 8.95
N LYS A 123 -2.12 -0.27 10.25
CA LYS A 123 -3.24 -0.69 11.12
C LYS A 123 -4.45 0.24 10.95
N GLY A 124 -5.65 -0.32 10.81
CA GLY A 124 -6.89 0.43 10.66
C GLY A 124 -7.14 1.02 9.26
N VAL A 125 -6.15 1.03 8.37
CA VAL A 125 -6.26 1.65 7.03
C VAL A 125 -6.95 0.71 6.05
N SER A 126 -8.00 1.20 5.40
CA SER A 126 -8.80 0.43 4.44
C SER A 126 -8.22 0.49 3.02
N ALA A 127 -8.68 -0.39 2.13
CA ALA A 127 -8.34 -0.36 0.71
C ALA A 127 -9.52 -0.83 -0.14
N VAL A 128 -9.70 -0.26 -1.33
CA VAL A 128 -10.82 -0.64 -2.22
C VAL A 128 -10.34 -1.24 -3.54
N ARG A 129 -9.11 -0.90 -3.96
CA ARG A 129 -8.45 -1.52 -5.12
C ARG A 129 -7.01 -1.91 -4.79
N GLN A 130 -6.82 -2.70 -3.73
CA GLN A 130 -5.52 -3.31 -3.45
C GLN A 130 -5.23 -4.40 -4.50
N LEU A 131 -3.96 -4.49 -4.92
CA LEU A 131 -3.50 -5.57 -5.78
C LEU A 131 -2.42 -6.41 -5.10
N VAL A 132 -2.59 -7.72 -5.16
CA VAL A 132 -1.53 -8.70 -4.85
C VAL A 132 -1.19 -9.51 -6.09
N SER A 133 0.08 -9.89 -6.26
CA SER A 133 0.51 -10.73 -7.37
C SER A 133 1.24 -11.97 -6.86
N LEU A 134 0.91 -13.12 -7.41
CA LEU A 134 1.40 -14.43 -6.96
C LEU A 134 1.18 -15.48 -8.08
N LYS A 135 1.81 -16.64 -7.95
CA LYS A 135 1.58 -17.77 -8.87
C LYS A 135 0.39 -18.59 -8.39
N LEU A 136 -0.66 -18.65 -9.21
CA LEU A 136 -1.92 -19.33 -8.89
C LEU A 136 -2.32 -20.35 -9.95
N PRO A 137 -3.13 -21.35 -9.57
CA PRO A 137 -3.85 -22.21 -10.52
C PRO A 137 -4.72 -21.38 -11.49
N LEU A 138 -5.02 -21.96 -12.65
CA LEU A 138 -5.83 -21.29 -13.68
C LEU A 138 -7.34 -21.30 -13.38
N ASP A 139 -7.76 -22.25 -12.55
CA ASP A 139 -9.13 -22.61 -12.18
C ASP A 139 -9.54 -22.03 -10.82
N LEU A 140 -8.87 -20.97 -10.36
CA LEU A 140 -9.25 -20.29 -9.13
C LEU A 140 -10.65 -19.67 -9.29
N ASN A 141 -11.55 -20.04 -8.38
CA ASN A 141 -12.92 -19.55 -8.34
C ASN A 141 -13.04 -18.41 -7.31
N VAL A 142 -13.29 -17.20 -7.81
CA VAL A 142 -13.44 -15.99 -6.97
C VAL A 142 -14.61 -16.10 -5.98
N ALA A 143 -15.73 -16.72 -6.39
CA ALA A 143 -16.88 -16.88 -5.52
C ALA A 143 -16.59 -17.85 -4.36
N ALA A 144 -15.85 -18.93 -4.64
CA ALA A 144 -15.41 -19.86 -3.60
C ALA A 144 -14.44 -19.17 -2.62
N LEU A 145 -13.45 -18.42 -3.14
CA LEU A 145 -12.53 -17.64 -2.29
C LEU A 145 -13.29 -16.67 -1.37
N ASN A 146 -14.26 -15.95 -1.93
CA ASN A 146 -15.09 -15.01 -1.16
C ASN A 146 -16.04 -15.69 -0.16
N SER A 147 -16.37 -16.98 -0.33
CA SER A 147 -17.21 -17.71 0.63
C SER A 147 -16.47 -18.05 1.93
N ASP A 148 -15.13 -18.10 1.86
CA ASP A 148 -14.25 -18.36 2.99
C ASP A 148 -13.63 -17.09 3.57
N LEU A 149 -13.83 -15.94 2.93
CA LEU A 149 -13.38 -14.64 3.42
C LEU A 149 -14.49 -13.96 4.26
N PRO A 150 -14.11 -13.21 5.31
CA PRO A 150 -15.04 -12.40 6.05
C PRO A 150 -15.62 -11.28 5.15
N ARG A 151 -16.80 -10.78 5.48
CA ARG A 151 -17.53 -9.78 4.66
C ARG A 151 -16.71 -8.52 4.42
N GLU A 152 -15.86 -8.17 5.37
CA GLU A 152 -14.96 -7.04 5.36
C GLU A 152 -13.81 -7.18 4.36
N ILE A 153 -13.56 -8.37 3.79
CA ILE A 153 -12.54 -8.61 2.76
C ILE A 153 -13.22 -9.20 1.53
N ARG A 154 -13.10 -8.51 0.39
CA ARG A 154 -13.71 -8.93 -0.86
C ARG A 154 -12.69 -9.01 -1.98
N VAL A 155 -12.64 -10.15 -2.66
CA VAL A 155 -11.91 -10.31 -3.92
C VAL A 155 -12.86 -10.03 -5.08
N PHE A 156 -12.54 -9.03 -5.87
CA PHE A 156 -13.34 -8.65 -7.04
C PHE A 156 -12.93 -9.44 -8.28
N ALA A 157 -11.62 -9.63 -8.49
CA ALA A 157 -11.12 -10.21 -9.74
C ALA A 157 -9.77 -10.89 -9.59
N VAL A 158 -9.51 -11.84 -10.50
CA VAL A 158 -8.19 -12.42 -10.72
C VAL A 158 -7.86 -12.37 -12.21
N LYS A 159 -6.72 -11.79 -12.57
CA LYS A 159 -6.23 -11.70 -13.96
C LYS A 159 -4.85 -12.32 -14.09
N THR A 160 -4.60 -13.04 -15.18
CA THR A 160 -3.24 -13.55 -15.48
C THR A 160 -2.38 -12.45 -16.07
N VAL A 161 -1.11 -12.41 -15.68
CA VAL A 161 -0.15 -11.36 -16.07
C VAL A 161 1.15 -11.98 -16.58
N THR A 162 2.08 -11.14 -17.04
CA THR A 162 3.42 -11.58 -17.49
C THR A 162 4.16 -12.28 -16.34
N GLN A 163 5.05 -13.23 -16.66
CA GLN A 163 5.81 -13.98 -15.63
C GLN A 163 6.67 -13.08 -14.73
N GLY A 164 7.13 -11.94 -15.26
CA GLY A 164 7.97 -10.98 -14.54
C GLY A 164 7.19 -9.91 -13.77
N PHE A 165 5.85 -9.88 -13.88
CA PHE A 165 5.04 -8.86 -13.21
C PHE A 165 5.20 -8.91 -11.69
N ASN A 166 5.37 -7.74 -11.08
CA ASN A 166 5.40 -7.54 -9.65
C ASN A 166 4.48 -6.37 -9.30
N SER A 167 3.37 -6.66 -8.62
CA SER A 167 2.38 -5.66 -8.23
C SER A 167 2.97 -4.46 -7.48
N LYS A 168 4.05 -4.62 -6.71
CA LYS A 168 4.72 -3.50 -6.03
C LYS A 168 5.56 -2.65 -6.98
N ASN A 169 6.40 -3.30 -7.79
CA ASN A 169 7.44 -2.63 -8.57
C ASN A 169 6.90 -2.04 -9.88
N ASP A 170 5.89 -2.67 -10.47
CA ASP A 170 5.25 -2.20 -11.71
C ASP A 170 4.18 -1.12 -11.44
N CYS A 171 3.82 -0.88 -10.17
CA CYS A 171 2.91 0.19 -9.76
C CYS A 171 3.58 1.55 -9.92
N MET A 172 2.99 2.43 -10.72
CA MET A 172 3.53 3.75 -11.02
C MET A 172 3.15 4.80 -10.00
N ALA A 173 1.91 4.77 -9.54
CA ALA A 173 1.38 5.75 -8.61
C ALA A 173 0.27 5.10 -7.77
N ARG A 174 -0.07 5.75 -6.67
CA ARG A 174 -1.12 5.34 -5.74
C ARG A 174 -1.97 6.56 -5.47
N THR A 175 -3.29 6.39 -5.54
CA THR A 175 -4.26 7.37 -5.07
C THR A 175 -4.80 6.88 -3.74
N TYR A 176 -4.78 7.76 -2.74
CA TYR A 176 -5.46 7.56 -1.47
C TYR A 176 -6.56 8.61 -1.32
N THR A 177 -7.63 8.21 -0.65
CA THR A 177 -8.64 9.12 -0.15
C THR A 177 -8.51 9.25 1.37
N TYR A 178 -8.86 10.40 1.91
CA TYR A 178 -8.97 10.61 3.34
C TYR A 178 -10.26 11.34 3.68
N THR A 179 -11.21 10.64 4.31
CA THR A 179 -12.49 11.23 4.72
C THR A 179 -12.39 11.71 6.16
N LEU A 180 -12.78 12.96 6.42
CA LEU A 180 -12.84 13.51 7.78
C LEU A 180 -14.06 14.41 8.00
N PRO A 181 -14.55 14.53 9.24
CA PRO A 181 -15.50 15.57 9.63
C PRO A 181 -14.92 16.97 9.40
N THR A 182 -15.68 17.87 8.77
CA THR A 182 -15.20 19.22 8.43
C THR A 182 -14.90 20.08 9.65
N ILE A 183 -15.41 19.71 10.83
CA ILE A 183 -15.04 20.35 12.10
C ILE A 183 -13.53 20.32 12.38
N ALA A 184 -12.77 19.40 11.77
CA ALA A 184 -11.31 19.47 11.85
C ALA A 184 -10.71 20.73 11.22
N LEU A 185 -11.44 21.40 10.32
CA LEU A 185 -11.09 22.67 9.70
C LEU A 185 -11.58 23.88 10.50
N SER A 186 -12.24 23.69 11.64
CA SER A 186 -12.73 24.80 12.46
C SER A 186 -11.57 25.63 13.03
N ASN A 187 -11.73 26.95 13.06
CA ASN A 187 -10.76 27.81 13.72
C ASN A 187 -10.90 27.64 15.25
N HIS A 188 -9.79 27.47 15.97
CA HIS A 188 -9.78 27.39 17.43
C HIS A 188 -10.28 28.69 18.11
N ALA A 189 -10.27 29.82 17.40
CA ALA A 189 -10.63 31.13 17.95
C ALA A 189 -12.14 31.39 18.14
N GLY A 190 -13.03 30.43 17.82
CA GLY A 190 -14.49 30.58 17.91
C GLY A 190 -15.15 29.65 18.94
N LYS A 191 -16.35 30.03 19.43
CA LYS A 191 -17.23 29.19 20.28
C LYS A 191 -17.20 27.74 19.79
N GLU A 192 -17.03 26.80 20.73
CA GLU A 192 -17.05 25.34 20.49
C GLU A 192 -18.26 24.95 19.65
N ALA A 193 -18.07 24.91 18.33
CA ALA A 193 -19.07 24.40 17.43
C ALA A 193 -19.11 22.89 17.65
N SER A 194 -20.30 22.34 17.84
CA SER A 194 -20.46 20.89 17.92
C SER A 194 -20.39 20.29 16.50
N MET A 195 -19.92 19.04 16.40
CA MET A 195 -19.68 18.34 15.12
C MET A 195 -20.94 18.25 14.23
N ASP A 196 -22.11 18.18 14.83
CA ASP A 196 -23.43 18.17 14.18
C ASP A 196 -23.84 19.54 13.60
N THR A 197 -23.36 20.64 14.18
CA THR A 197 -23.75 22.00 13.79
C THR A 197 -22.73 22.70 12.90
N TYR A 198 -21.45 22.32 13.01
CA TYR A 198 -20.38 22.95 12.24
C TYR A 198 -20.54 22.68 10.74
N ARG A 199 -20.41 23.75 9.95
CA ARG A 199 -20.30 23.69 8.49
C ARG A 199 -19.10 24.53 8.08
N VAL A 200 -18.22 23.99 7.24
CA VAL A 200 -16.99 24.70 6.87
C VAL A 200 -17.32 25.88 5.95
N PRO A 201 -16.90 27.11 6.32
CA PRO A 201 -17.03 28.26 5.43
C PRO A 201 -16.18 28.07 4.17
N MET A 202 -16.67 28.57 3.03
CA MET A 202 -16.02 28.38 1.74
C MET A 202 -14.61 29.00 1.67
N ASP A 203 -14.38 30.11 2.36
CA ASP A 203 -13.07 30.76 2.45
C ASP A 203 -12.03 29.89 3.20
N ILE A 204 -12.45 29.24 4.29
CA ILE A 204 -11.61 28.30 5.05
C ILE A 204 -11.30 27.06 4.21
N LEU A 205 -12.32 26.51 3.54
CA LEU A 205 -12.15 25.37 2.65
C LEU A 205 -11.19 25.70 1.49
N GLN A 206 -11.31 26.90 0.91
CA GLN A 206 -10.41 27.34 -0.16
C GLN A 206 -8.98 27.52 0.34
N ARG A 207 -8.79 28.09 1.54
CA ARG A 207 -7.47 28.19 2.16
C ARG A 207 -6.85 26.81 2.41
N PHE A 208 -7.64 25.86 2.90
CA PHE A 208 -7.21 24.47 3.08
C PHE A 208 -6.78 23.82 1.76
N ARG A 209 -7.59 23.95 0.71
CA ARG A 209 -7.26 23.48 -0.65
C ARG A 209 -5.96 24.07 -1.17
N CYS A 210 -5.70 25.36 -0.92
CA CYS A 210 -4.44 26.00 -1.30
C CYS A 210 -3.23 25.41 -0.56
N LEU A 211 -3.35 25.11 0.73
CA LEU A 211 -2.26 24.49 1.50
C LEU A 211 -1.96 23.07 1.01
N LEU A 212 -2.98 22.27 0.65
CA LEU A 212 -2.77 20.93 0.10
C LEU A 212 -1.92 20.95 -1.18
N LYS A 213 -2.13 21.94 -2.06
CA LYS A 213 -1.35 22.11 -3.30
C LYS A 213 0.13 22.35 -3.05
N VAL A 214 0.53 22.85 -1.89
CA VAL A 214 1.94 23.04 -1.54
C VAL A 214 2.68 21.71 -1.55
N PHE A 215 2.03 20.56 -1.34
CA PHE A 215 2.71 19.27 -1.39
C PHE A 215 3.05 18.80 -2.80
N GLU A 216 2.42 19.36 -3.84
CA GLU A 216 2.59 18.94 -5.23
C GLU A 216 4.03 19.18 -5.71
N GLY A 217 4.50 18.29 -6.59
CA GLY A 217 5.88 18.27 -7.05
C GLY A 217 6.78 17.33 -6.27
N THR A 218 8.08 17.39 -6.57
CA THR A 218 9.10 16.58 -5.92
C THR A 218 9.67 17.35 -4.74
N LYS A 219 9.48 16.84 -3.52
CA LYS A 219 9.96 17.47 -2.29
C LYS A 219 10.56 16.46 -1.33
N ASN A 220 11.41 16.95 -0.44
CA ASN A 220 12.02 16.16 0.62
C ASN A 220 11.04 15.98 1.78
N HIS A 221 10.48 14.78 1.94
CA HIS A 221 9.45 14.49 2.93
C HIS A 221 10.01 13.85 4.21
N HIS A 222 11.26 14.10 4.58
CA HIS A 222 11.93 13.46 5.74
C HIS A 222 11.19 13.67 7.08
N ASN A 223 10.61 14.85 7.32
CA ASN A 223 9.81 15.13 8.52
C ASN A 223 8.42 14.45 8.50
N PHE A 224 7.92 14.10 7.31
CA PHE A 224 6.63 13.44 7.12
C PHE A 224 6.71 11.92 7.31
N THR A 225 7.79 11.39 7.86
CA THR A 225 7.92 9.97 8.18
C THR A 225 8.71 9.82 9.48
N ILE A 226 8.93 8.58 9.90
CA ILE A 226 9.85 8.23 10.99
C ILE A 226 11.16 7.67 10.41
N LYS A 227 12.24 7.70 11.20
CA LYS A 227 13.54 7.06 10.91
C LYS A 227 14.15 7.49 9.57
N LYS A 228 13.99 8.77 9.21
CA LYS A 228 14.57 9.37 8.00
C LYS A 228 15.24 10.69 8.31
N GLU A 229 16.42 10.83 7.72
CA GLU A 229 17.23 12.04 7.76
C GLU A 229 16.97 12.92 6.53
N TYR A 230 17.28 14.21 6.67
CA TYR A 230 17.12 15.17 5.58
C TYR A 230 17.93 14.78 4.34
N LEU A 231 19.19 14.34 4.51
CA LEU A 231 20.05 14.00 3.37
C LEU A 231 19.77 12.63 2.75
N ASP A 232 18.84 11.83 3.30
CA ASP A 232 18.48 10.53 2.71
C ASP A 232 17.74 10.74 1.38
N PRO A 233 18.31 10.31 0.23
CA PRO A 233 17.67 10.52 -1.08
C PRO A 233 16.31 9.82 -1.17
N SER A 234 16.11 8.76 -0.39
CA SER A 234 14.83 8.04 -0.30
C SER A 234 13.78 8.80 0.51
N SER A 235 14.04 10.01 1.01
CA SER A 235 13.03 10.92 1.56
C SER A 235 12.35 11.76 0.48
N ASN A 236 12.93 11.85 -0.73
CA ASN A 236 12.33 12.60 -1.84
C ASN A 236 11.12 11.84 -2.40
N ARG A 237 9.98 12.51 -2.44
CA ARG A 237 8.72 11.94 -2.94
C ARG A 237 8.07 12.91 -3.91
N TYR A 238 7.41 12.34 -4.91
CA TYR A 238 6.69 13.08 -5.94
C TYR A 238 5.19 12.94 -5.74
N ILE A 239 4.55 14.05 -5.42
CA ILE A 239 3.09 14.17 -5.31
C ILE A 239 2.57 14.77 -6.61
N LEU A 240 1.67 14.04 -7.27
CA LEU A 240 1.07 14.45 -8.54
C LEU A 240 -0.08 15.43 -8.32
N SER A 241 -0.91 15.18 -7.30
CA SER A 241 -2.04 16.05 -6.97
C SER A 241 -2.45 15.84 -5.51
N PHE A 242 -2.87 16.91 -4.84
CA PHE A 242 -3.49 16.82 -3.52
C PHE A 242 -4.67 17.78 -3.41
N THR A 243 -5.88 17.22 -3.34
CA THR A 243 -7.15 17.96 -3.49
C THR A 243 -8.11 17.61 -2.36
N CYS A 244 -9.15 18.44 -2.18
CA CYS A 244 -10.24 18.23 -1.25
C CYS A 244 -11.55 18.56 -1.97
N ASP A 245 -12.48 17.61 -1.98
CA ASP A 245 -13.81 17.74 -2.60
C ASP A 245 -14.70 18.72 -1.86
N ASP A 246 -15.86 19.03 -2.45
CA ASP A 246 -16.90 19.77 -1.74
C ASP A 246 -17.48 18.90 -0.60
N PRO A 247 -17.85 19.51 0.54
CA PRO A 247 -18.38 18.76 1.67
C PRO A 247 -19.74 18.12 1.39
N PHE A 248 -20.06 17.09 2.15
CA PHE A 248 -21.37 16.43 2.16
C PHE A 248 -21.80 16.13 3.60
N VAL A 249 -23.10 15.91 3.82
CA VAL A 249 -23.64 15.69 5.18
C VAL A 249 -24.18 14.27 5.32
N ILE A 250 -23.83 13.60 6.42
CA ILE A 250 -24.37 12.30 6.85
C ILE A 250 -24.75 12.41 8.32
N ASP A 251 -25.99 12.03 8.66
CA ASP A 251 -26.52 12.05 10.03
C ASP A 251 -26.27 13.37 10.77
N GLY A 252 -26.42 14.49 10.06
CA GLY A 252 -26.21 15.84 10.59
C GLY A 252 -24.75 16.29 10.65
N VAL A 253 -23.77 15.40 10.49
CA VAL A 253 -22.34 15.74 10.48
C VAL A 253 -21.86 15.99 9.05
N GLU A 254 -21.12 17.09 8.85
CA GLU A 254 -20.52 17.42 7.57
C GLU A 254 -19.12 16.79 7.44
N PHE A 255 -18.86 16.15 6.31
CA PHE A 255 -17.60 15.49 5.96
C PHE A 255 -17.02 16.06 4.67
N ALA A 256 -15.71 15.96 4.53
CA ALA A 256 -15.00 16.22 3.28
C ALA A 256 -14.07 15.05 2.94
N VAL A 257 -13.86 14.84 1.64
CA VAL A 257 -12.95 13.80 1.12
C VAL A 257 -11.73 14.48 0.49
N LEU A 258 -10.57 14.14 1.01
CA LEU A 258 -9.29 14.50 0.43
C LEU A 258 -8.86 13.41 -0.56
N ARG A 259 -8.22 13.80 -1.66
CA ARG A 259 -7.58 12.86 -2.59
C ARG A 259 -6.13 13.25 -2.82
N VAL A 260 -5.21 12.32 -2.55
CA VAL A 260 -3.78 12.48 -2.82
C VAL A 260 -3.32 11.41 -3.80
N LYS A 261 -2.71 11.83 -4.91
CA LYS A 261 -2.06 10.96 -5.88
C LYS A 261 -0.55 11.20 -5.81
N GLY A 262 0.20 10.14 -5.59
CA GLY A 262 1.66 10.21 -5.50
C GLY A 262 2.32 8.97 -6.12
N GLN A 263 3.57 9.09 -6.53
CA GLN A 263 4.32 7.96 -7.10
C GLN A 263 4.53 6.85 -6.06
N SER A 264 4.91 7.24 -4.85
CA SER A 264 5.08 6.39 -3.69
C SER A 264 4.88 7.21 -2.41
N PHE A 265 4.60 6.52 -1.32
CA PHE A 265 4.44 7.15 0.00
C PHE A 265 5.27 6.39 1.02
N MET A 266 5.84 7.12 1.98
CA MET A 266 6.49 6.56 3.17
C MET A 266 5.47 6.27 4.26
N MET A 267 5.91 5.54 5.29
CA MET A 267 5.13 5.28 6.48
C MET A 267 4.65 6.60 7.09
N HIS A 268 3.36 6.67 7.44
CA HIS A 268 2.70 7.85 8.01
C HIS A 268 2.66 9.12 7.13
N GLN A 269 3.24 9.13 5.93
CA GLN A 269 3.43 10.34 5.13
C GLN A 269 2.15 11.13 4.91
N ILE A 270 1.10 10.48 4.39
CA ILE A 270 -0.17 11.15 4.10
C ILE A 270 -0.79 11.70 5.39
N ARG A 271 -0.78 10.91 6.47
CA ARG A 271 -1.36 11.28 7.77
C ARG A 271 -0.63 12.48 8.40
N LYS A 272 0.69 12.56 8.25
CA LYS A 272 1.51 13.70 8.69
C LYS A 272 1.29 14.94 7.80
N MET A 273 1.15 14.78 6.49
CA MET A 273 0.83 15.89 5.57
C MET A 273 -0.53 16.52 5.93
N ILE A 274 -1.54 15.68 6.18
CA ILE A 274 -2.87 16.12 6.63
C ILE A 274 -2.77 16.78 8.01
N GLY A 275 -2.09 16.14 8.97
CA GLY A 275 -1.96 16.65 10.34
C GLY A 275 -1.35 18.05 10.40
N LEU A 276 -0.25 18.30 9.66
CA LEU A 276 0.35 19.62 9.56
C LEU A 276 -0.58 20.66 8.93
N THR A 277 -1.33 20.25 7.90
CA THR A 277 -2.27 21.17 7.23
C THR A 277 -3.40 21.57 8.17
N LEU A 278 -3.92 20.62 8.95
CA LEU A 278 -4.94 20.88 9.96
C LEU A 278 -4.41 21.80 11.07
N SER A 279 -3.16 21.62 11.53
CA SER A 279 -2.59 22.52 12.55
C SER A 279 -2.52 23.98 12.09
N ILE A 280 -2.20 24.22 10.82
CA ILE A 280 -2.15 25.56 10.22
C ILE A 280 -3.56 26.16 10.07
N ILE A 281 -4.53 25.39 9.58
CA ILE A 281 -5.90 25.88 9.40
C ILE A 281 -6.56 26.24 10.73
N ARG A 282 -6.32 25.43 11.77
CA ARG A 282 -6.86 25.67 13.11
C ARG A 282 -6.18 26.81 13.86
N GLY A 283 -5.08 27.35 13.33
CA GLY A 283 -4.34 28.46 13.91
C GLY A 283 -3.29 28.07 14.95
N HIS A 284 -2.98 26.78 15.11
CA HIS A 284 -1.92 26.30 16.03
C HIS A 284 -0.51 26.56 15.48
N SER A 285 -0.38 26.78 14.17
CA SER A 285 0.90 26.98 13.49
C SER A 285 0.80 28.02 12.38
N ASP A 286 1.87 28.79 12.17
CA ASP A 286 1.99 29.65 10.99
C ASP A 286 2.21 28.80 9.74
N SER A 287 1.69 29.26 8.60
CA SER A 287 2.02 28.76 7.26
C SER A 287 3.52 28.54 7.01
N LYS A 288 4.41 29.33 7.63
CA LYS A 288 5.87 29.16 7.54
C LYS A 288 6.37 27.79 8.01
N VAL A 289 5.65 27.14 8.93
CA VAL A 289 5.96 25.79 9.40
C VAL A 289 5.92 24.78 8.25
N LEU A 290 5.04 24.98 7.27
CA LEU A 290 4.96 24.12 6.10
C LEU A 290 6.21 24.18 5.22
N GLU A 291 6.78 25.37 5.05
CA GLU A 291 8.04 25.55 4.32
C GLU A 291 9.22 24.98 5.11
N ALA A 292 9.26 25.25 6.43
CA ALA A 292 10.27 24.72 7.33
C ALA A 292 10.28 23.18 7.36
N ALA A 293 9.11 22.54 7.25
CA ALA A 293 8.97 21.09 7.22
C ALA A 293 9.71 20.41 6.06
N PHE A 294 9.96 21.13 4.96
CA PHE A 294 10.75 20.64 3.82
C PHE A 294 12.25 21.01 3.91
N SER A 295 12.64 21.82 4.88
CA SER A 295 14.02 22.23 5.12
C SER A 295 14.80 21.18 5.92
N ALA A 296 16.07 21.46 6.21
CA ALA A 296 16.92 20.60 7.04
C ALA A 296 16.52 20.58 8.54
N VAL A 297 15.64 21.49 8.97
CA VAL A 297 15.14 21.52 10.35
C VAL A 297 14.34 20.25 10.63
N LYS A 298 14.64 19.60 11.75
CA LYS A 298 13.87 18.46 12.23
C LYS A 298 12.63 18.95 12.96
N MET A 299 11.48 18.36 12.64
CA MET A 299 10.19 18.78 13.18
C MET A 299 9.35 17.57 13.57
N ASN A 300 8.74 17.63 14.75
CA ASN A 300 7.73 16.67 15.15
C ASN A 300 6.40 17.04 14.48
N ILE A 301 6.07 16.36 13.36
CA ILE A 301 4.83 16.61 12.63
C ILE A 301 3.70 15.74 13.21
N PRO A 302 2.55 16.33 13.59
CA PRO A 302 1.41 15.58 14.13
C PRO A 302 0.86 14.62 13.09
N ARG A 303 0.48 13.42 13.53
CA ARG A 303 -0.01 12.33 12.69
C ARG A 303 -1.52 12.19 12.84
N ALA A 304 -2.29 12.54 11.82
CA ALA A 304 -3.75 12.38 11.82
C ALA A 304 -4.18 10.91 12.04
N PRO A 305 -5.39 10.61 12.52
CA PRO A 305 -5.90 9.24 12.70
C PRO A 305 -5.91 8.42 11.39
N GLY A 306 -5.82 7.09 11.50
CA GLY A 306 -5.80 6.19 10.34
C GLY A 306 -7.18 5.89 9.74
N LEU A 307 -8.25 6.06 10.53
CA LEU A 307 -9.62 5.66 10.20
C LEU A 307 -10.10 6.18 8.84
N GLY A 308 -9.89 7.46 8.56
CA GLY A 308 -10.32 8.11 7.32
C GLY A 308 -9.53 7.70 6.07
N LEU A 309 -8.35 7.07 6.23
CA LEU A 309 -7.43 6.78 5.12
C LEU A 309 -7.84 5.50 4.38
N VAL A 310 -7.99 5.61 3.06
CA VAL A 310 -8.32 4.48 2.18
C VAL A 310 -7.40 4.48 0.97
N LEU A 311 -6.80 3.33 0.66
CA LEU A 311 -6.15 3.11 -0.64
C LEU A 311 -7.23 2.98 -1.72
N ASP A 312 -7.37 4.01 -2.54
CA ASP A 312 -8.40 4.10 -3.56
C ASP A 312 -8.00 3.40 -4.86
N THR A 313 -6.86 3.78 -5.45
CA THR A 313 -6.48 3.32 -6.78
C THR A 313 -4.98 3.08 -6.89
N LEU A 314 -4.61 1.95 -7.50
CA LEU A 314 -3.24 1.63 -7.90
C LEU A 314 -3.10 1.80 -9.42
N HIS A 315 -2.11 2.58 -9.84
CA HIS A 315 -1.95 2.98 -11.24
C HIS A 315 -0.89 2.13 -11.93
N TYR A 316 -1.28 1.40 -12.97
CA TYR A 316 -0.43 0.51 -13.77
C TYR A 316 -0.34 0.91 -15.25
N ASP A 317 -0.49 2.20 -15.56
CA ASP A 317 -0.56 2.72 -16.93
C ASP A 317 0.62 2.28 -17.81
N ARG A 318 1.84 2.24 -17.25
CA ARG A 318 3.04 1.77 -17.98
C ARG A 318 2.97 0.29 -18.31
N TYR A 319 2.42 -0.54 -17.42
CA TYR A 319 2.20 -1.95 -17.71
C TYR A 319 1.17 -2.10 -18.83
N ASN A 320 0.05 -1.37 -18.73
CA ASN A 320 -1.02 -1.40 -19.73
C ASN A 320 -0.54 -0.92 -21.10
N ARG A 321 0.25 0.17 -21.17
CA ARG A 321 0.84 0.62 -22.43
C ARG A 321 1.84 -0.36 -23.03
N ARG A 322 2.57 -1.11 -22.19
CA ARG A 322 3.63 -2.02 -22.66
C ARG A 322 3.09 -3.37 -23.12
N TYR A 323 2.08 -3.90 -22.44
CA TYR A 323 1.59 -5.28 -22.65
C TYR A 323 0.10 -5.35 -23.00
N GLY A 324 -0.67 -4.28 -22.83
CA GLY A 324 -2.12 -4.31 -23.04
C GLY A 324 -2.55 -4.45 -24.51
N SER A 325 -1.64 -4.26 -25.47
CA SER A 325 -1.92 -4.34 -26.91
C SER A 325 -1.21 -5.51 -27.61
N ASP A 326 -0.59 -6.43 -26.86
CA ASP A 326 0.18 -7.53 -27.46
C ASP A 326 -0.65 -8.77 -27.82
N GLY A 327 -1.96 -8.74 -27.53
CA GLY A 327 -2.91 -9.83 -27.81
C GLY A 327 -2.72 -11.07 -26.92
N ILE A 328 -1.77 -11.05 -25.98
CA ILE A 328 -1.42 -12.18 -25.12
C ILE A 328 -1.72 -11.85 -23.65
N HIS A 329 -1.44 -10.63 -23.22
CA HIS A 329 -1.60 -10.20 -21.84
C HIS A 329 -2.83 -9.29 -21.67
N THR A 330 -3.55 -9.51 -20.58
CA THR A 330 -4.71 -8.70 -20.24
C THR A 330 -4.25 -7.38 -19.60
N PRO A 331 -4.73 -6.21 -20.05
CA PRO A 331 -4.47 -4.96 -19.37
C PRO A 331 -5.08 -4.97 -17.96
N LEU A 332 -4.43 -4.31 -17.02
CA LEU A 332 -4.90 -4.11 -15.66
C LEU A 332 -5.86 -2.92 -15.61
N LEU A 333 -7.04 -3.15 -16.19
CA LEU A 333 -8.20 -2.28 -16.13
C LEU A 333 -9.31 -3.00 -15.35
N TRP A 334 -10.10 -2.23 -14.60
CA TRP A 334 -11.05 -2.77 -13.61
C TRP A 334 -12.46 -2.19 -13.78
N ASP A 335 -12.73 -1.54 -14.91
CA ASP A 335 -14.00 -0.84 -15.17
C ASP A 335 -15.21 -1.77 -15.06
N GLU A 336 -15.04 -3.04 -15.43
CA GLU A 336 -16.07 -4.08 -15.32
C GLU A 336 -16.48 -4.41 -13.86
N TYR A 337 -15.63 -4.10 -12.88
CA TYR A 337 -15.90 -4.31 -11.45
C TYR A 337 -16.24 -3.02 -10.72
N GLU A 338 -16.31 -1.87 -11.41
CA GLU A 338 -16.46 -0.57 -10.76
C GLU A 338 -17.77 -0.48 -9.97
N GLU A 339 -18.86 -1.04 -10.48
CA GLU A 339 -20.14 -1.08 -9.75
C GLU A 339 -20.05 -1.90 -8.45
N GLU A 340 -19.40 -3.07 -8.49
CA GLU A 340 -19.20 -3.92 -7.30
C GLU A 340 -18.26 -3.25 -6.29
N ILE A 341 -17.19 -2.60 -6.76
CA ILE A 341 -16.27 -1.83 -5.90
C ILE A 341 -17.00 -0.68 -5.23
N GLN A 342 -17.80 0.10 -5.98
CA GLN A 342 -18.57 1.21 -5.42
C GLN A 342 -19.64 0.72 -4.44
N LYS A 343 -20.25 -0.44 -4.69
CA LYS A 343 -21.15 -1.09 -3.72
C LYS A 343 -20.41 -1.44 -2.43
N PHE A 344 -19.26 -2.10 -2.53
CA PHE A 344 -18.42 -2.42 -1.38
C PHE A 344 -18.00 -1.18 -0.59
N ILE A 345 -17.64 -0.09 -1.27
CA ILE A 345 -17.32 1.19 -0.63
C ILE A 345 -18.51 1.70 0.20
N ARG A 346 -19.71 1.70 -0.38
CA ARG A 346 -20.92 2.19 0.30
C ARG A 346 -21.37 1.31 1.47
N GLU A 347 -21.17 0.01 1.38
CA GLU A 347 -21.68 -0.96 2.36
C GLU A 347 -20.67 -1.27 3.47
N GLU A 348 -19.37 -1.37 3.15
CA GLU A 348 -18.34 -1.85 4.06
C GLU A 348 -17.34 -0.77 4.50
N ILE A 349 -17.11 0.29 3.70
CA ILE A 349 -16.08 1.29 4.01
C ILE A 349 -16.68 2.56 4.61
N HIS A 350 -17.58 3.21 3.87
CA HIS A 350 -18.16 4.49 4.28
C HIS A 350 -18.90 4.44 5.63
N PRO A 351 -19.76 3.44 5.92
CA PRO A 351 -20.47 3.38 7.19
C PRO A 351 -19.52 3.19 8.37
N ILE A 352 -18.41 2.46 8.16
CA ILE A 352 -17.40 2.27 9.18
C ILE A 352 -16.68 3.58 9.48
N ILE A 353 -16.24 4.32 8.46
CA ILE A 353 -15.53 5.59 8.67
C ILE A 353 -16.47 6.62 9.30
N THR A 354 -17.59 6.91 8.64
CA THR A 354 -18.51 7.99 9.05
C THR A 354 -19.23 7.65 10.35
N GLY A 355 -19.71 6.42 10.51
CA GLY A 355 -20.36 5.97 11.74
C GLY A 355 -19.41 5.93 12.95
N THR A 356 -18.15 5.52 12.75
CA THR A 356 -17.14 5.57 13.84
C THR A 356 -16.79 7.02 14.19
N GLU A 357 -16.67 7.92 13.19
CA GLU A 357 -16.45 9.35 13.46
C GLU A 357 -17.61 10.00 14.24
N ILE A 358 -18.85 9.67 13.91
CA ILE A 358 -20.03 10.20 14.61
C ILE A 358 -20.12 9.66 16.04
N LYS A 359 -19.90 8.36 16.22
CA LYS A 359 -20.10 7.67 17.49
C LYS A 359 -18.93 7.87 18.46
N ASP A 360 -17.73 7.55 18.00
CA ASP A 360 -16.54 7.44 18.84
C ASP A 360 -15.67 8.72 18.76
N LYS A 361 -15.94 9.62 17.79
CA LYS A 361 -15.31 10.95 17.64
C LYS A 361 -13.77 10.97 17.67
N PRO A 362 -13.05 10.00 17.07
CA PRO A 362 -11.59 9.93 17.14
C PRO A 362 -10.89 11.17 16.55
N ILE A 363 -11.48 11.84 15.54
CA ILE A 363 -10.88 13.08 15.05
C ILE A 363 -10.92 14.19 16.10
N LEU A 364 -12.00 14.30 16.89
CA LEU A 364 -12.10 15.34 17.92
C LEU A 364 -11.12 15.08 19.06
N GLU A 365 -11.03 13.83 19.53
CA GLU A 365 -10.03 13.43 20.54
C GLU A 365 -8.61 13.74 20.06
N TRP A 366 -8.31 13.47 18.78
CA TRP A 366 -7.01 13.81 18.20
C TRP A 366 -6.79 15.33 18.08
N LEU A 367 -7.84 16.11 17.82
CA LEU A 367 -7.76 17.58 17.75
C LEU A 367 -7.50 18.22 19.12
N GLU A 368 -8.00 17.61 20.20
CA GLU A 368 -7.65 18.02 21.57
C GLU A 368 -6.16 17.84 21.82
N TYR A 369 -5.59 16.69 21.45
CA TYR A 369 -4.14 16.47 21.49
C TYR A 369 -3.37 17.50 20.64
N LEU A 370 -3.85 17.76 19.42
CA LEU A 370 -3.21 18.71 18.50
C LEU A 370 -3.03 20.11 19.09
N SER A 371 -3.93 20.55 19.97
CA SER A 371 -3.87 21.85 20.63
C SER A 371 -2.64 22.04 21.54
N THR A 372 -2.08 20.93 22.01
CA THR A 372 -0.91 20.88 22.91
C THR A 372 0.36 20.38 22.22
N HIS A 373 0.29 20.09 20.92
CA HIS A 373 1.38 19.46 20.16
C HIS A 373 2.60 20.38 20.05
N ASP A 374 3.77 19.89 20.50
CA ASP A 374 5.04 20.57 20.32
C ASP A 374 5.70 20.14 18.99
N PHE A 375 5.99 21.11 18.14
CA PHE A 375 6.67 20.91 16.86
C PHE A 375 8.19 20.80 16.99
N SER A 376 8.75 21.07 18.18
CA SER A 376 10.17 20.95 18.45
C SER A 376 10.63 19.48 18.43
N ASP A 377 11.92 19.27 18.12
CA ASP A 377 12.54 17.94 18.01
C ASP A 377 12.89 17.31 19.37
N LYS A 378 12.03 17.53 20.38
CA LYS A 378 12.15 16.80 21.65
C LYS A 378 11.46 15.45 21.46
N LEU A 379 12.27 14.42 21.18
CA LEU A 379 11.86 13.03 21.26
C LEU A 379 11.19 12.80 22.63
N THR A 380 9.86 12.74 22.64
CA THR A 380 9.13 12.13 23.74
C THR A 380 9.02 10.65 23.39
N GLU A 381 9.89 9.84 24.00
CA GLU A 381 9.96 8.39 23.81
C GLU A 381 8.68 7.64 24.23
N ASP A 382 7.66 8.34 24.75
CA ASP A 382 6.56 7.75 25.52
C ASP A 382 5.25 7.49 24.74
N THR A 383 5.18 7.73 23.44
CA THR A 383 3.97 7.38 22.63
C THR A 383 4.18 6.28 21.60
N GLU A 384 5.36 5.67 21.54
CA GLU A 384 5.75 4.74 20.46
C GLU A 384 5.49 3.25 20.75
N SER A 385 4.99 2.86 21.93
CA SER A 385 4.89 1.45 22.32
C SER A 385 3.53 0.75 22.14
N ASN A 386 2.45 1.46 21.83
CA ASN A 386 1.09 0.85 21.83
C ASN A 386 0.51 0.53 20.43
N ASP A 387 1.25 0.74 19.34
CA ASP A 387 0.70 0.64 17.98
C ASP A 387 1.63 0.00 16.93
N GLU A 388 2.63 -0.81 17.34
CA GLU A 388 3.36 -1.71 16.40
C GLU A 388 2.58 -2.98 16.07
#